data_AF-S9PGR8-F1
#
_entry.id   AF-S9PGR8-F1
#
_cell.length_a   1.000
_cell.length_b   1.000
_cell.length_c   1.000
_cell.angle_alpha   90.00
_cell.angle_beta   90.00
_cell.angle_gamma   90.00
#
_symmetry.space_group_name_H-M   'P 1'
#
loop_
_entity.id
_entity.type
_entity.pdbx_description
1 polymer ?
#
loop_
_entity_poly.entity_id
_entity_poly.type
_entity_poly.pdbx_seq_one_letter_code
_entity_poly.pdbx_strand_id
1 'polypeptide(L)'
;MLSTALLLTTLATAPSPATTSALEAPVQKEKGADAIVVPLVSYNSDLGFTYGGVAGAYLYSPGYVPYRHAIAIQAMFTSRGQQNHYLRYDGPRLIGPMRLELRLEYRRELLSPFYGAGNVSAQDFRGNENQERFNYKKGSPGAWMRLRGRPLGESHPLQTYVGYAWRYTQVSTFESSMLSELKPVGIEGGPTGQVSAGVMWDTRDNESDPVRGGVEELSVRVSGTATGSRYQYGGITLSEKRFWQFGSRVVLAQRLTLDALFGEVPFFEWVNTGGVSVSEGIGGMSSVRGIERNRFAGNVKAFSNTELRVRAFDFNLFGAPVYTGGVAFVDVGRVWHPGVTDGPWWMLHPGVGAGLRVARRAAVVRFDWAMSPETLRHRVYINFGHMF
;
A
#
# COMPACT_ATOMS: atom_id res chain seq x y z
N MET A 1 -1.96 32.64 -13.70
CA MET A 1 -2.07 32.89 -12.25
C MET A 1 -3.14 31.95 -11.70
N LEU A 2 -2.74 30.79 -11.17
CA LEU A 2 -3.62 29.94 -10.37
C LEU A 2 -2.82 29.52 -9.14
N SER A 3 -3.20 30.11 -8.01
CA SER A 3 -2.59 29.95 -6.71
C SER A 3 -2.70 28.50 -6.23
N THR A 4 -1.56 27.82 -6.14
CA THR A 4 -1.43 26.51 -5.51
C THR A 4 -1.46 26.69 -3.99
N ALA A 5 -2.65 26.64 -3.41
CA ALA A 5 -2.80 26.60 -1.96
C ALA A 5 -2.43 25.18 -1.45
N LEU A 6 -1.18 25.04 -1.02
CA LEU A 6 -0.67 23.87 -0.31
C LEU A 6 -1.33 23.85 1.07
N LEU A 7 -2.32 22.97 1.28
CA LEU A 7 -3.06 22.88 2.54
C LEU A 7 -2.17 22.21 3.61
N LEU A 8 -1.38 23.02 4.30
CA LEU A 8 -0.52 22.66 5.44
C LEU A 8 -1.29 22.46 6.77
N THR A 9 -2.61 22.30 6.74
CA THR A 9 -3.48 22.48 7.92
C THR A 9 -3.58 21.27 8.85
N THR A 10 -2.85 20.17 8.61
CA THR A 10 -2.75 19.06 9.58
C THR A 10 -1.59 19.23 10.59
N LEU A 11 -0.87 20.35 10.52
CA LEU A 11 0.20 20.69 11.46
C LEU A 11 -0.25 21.52 12.67
N ALA A 12 -1.52 21.91 12.77
CA ALA A 12 -1.98 22.87 13.76
C ALA A 12 -3.17 22.35 14.60
N THR A 13 -2.91 21.44 15.52
CA THR A 13 -3.75 21.28 16.72
C THR A 13 -2.90 20.94 17.94
N ALA A 14 -2.38 21.96 18.63
CA ALA A 14 -2.20 22.03 20.09
C ALA A 14 -1.55 23.39 20.47
N PRO A 15 -1.88 23.96 21.65
CA PRO A 15 -1.46 25.30 22.05
C PRO A 15 0.01 25.34 22.52
N SER A 16 0.63 26.53 22.44
CA SER A 16 1.87 26.94 23.12
C SER A 16 1.49 27.91 24.27
N PRO A 17 2.36 28.22 25.26
CA PRO A 17 3.84 28.09 25.24
C PRO A 17 4.50 27.51 26.51
N ALA A 18 5.70 26.93 26.35
CA ALA A 18 6.85 27.10 27.27
C ALA A 18 8.14 26.44 26.74
N THR A 19 9.21 27.21 26.86
CA THR A 19 10.67 27.00 26.80
C THR A 19 11.26 25.57 26.86
N THR A 20 12.26 25.36 25.97
CA THR A 20 13.42 24.45 26.04
C THR A 20 13.27 23.13 26.81
N SER A 21 13.18 22.02 26.07
CA SER A 21 13.76 20.74 26.51
C SER A 21 13.96 19.83 25.29
N ALA A 22 14.91 18.91 25.41
CA ALA A 22 15.27 17.90 24.42
C ALA A 22 14.05 17.22 23.79
N LEU A 23 14.21 16.65 22.59
CA LEU A 23 13.22 15.84 21.87
C LEU A 23 12.49 14.87 22.82
N GLU A 24 11.40 15.33 23.45
CA GLU A 24 10.61 14.50 24.34
C GLU A 24 9.95 13.44 23.48
N ALA A 25 10.27 12.18 23.79
CA ALA A 25 9.47 11.05 23.37
C ALA A 25 8.00 11.37 23.68
N PRO A 26 7.05 11.06 22.78
CA PRO A 26 5.65 11.39 23.02
C PRO A 26 5.22 10.84 24.38
N VAL A 27 4.69 11.71 25.25
CA VAL A 27 4.20 11.35 26.58
C VAL A 27 3.27 10.15 26.44
N GLN A 28 3.67 8.99 26.97
CA GLN A 28 2.84 7.80 26.96
C GLN A 28 1.68 8.05 27.93
N LYS A 29 0.47 8.20 27.38
CA LYS A 29 -0.74 8.30 28.20
C LYS A 29 -1.06 6.92 28.77
N GLU A 30 -1.08 6.82 30.10
CA GLU A 30 -1.44 5.57 30.78
C GLU A 30 -2.95 5.31 30.77
N LYS A 31 -3.79 6.35 30.66
CA LYS A 31 -5.25 6.22 30.67
C LYS A 31 -5.90 7.36 29.88
N GLY A 32 -7.08 7.10 29.32
CA GLY A 32 -7.90 8.09 28.62
C GLY A 32 -8.11 7.74 27.15
N ALA A 33 -8.50 8.73 26.36
CA ALA A 33 -8.73 8.58 24.93
C ALA A 33 -8.21 9.80 24.17
N ASP A 34 -7.59 9.56 23.03
CA ASP A 34 -7.24 10.60 22.05
C ASP A 34 -8.00 10.36 20.76
N ALA A 35 -8.50 11.42 20.15
CA ALA A 35 -9.15 11.36 18.85
C ALA A 35 -8.49 12.33 17.88
N ILE A 36 -8.42 11.93 16.62
CA ILE A 36 -7.86 12.74 15.53
C ILE A 36 -8.77 12.63 14.31
N VAL A 37 -8.99 13.75 13.65
CA VAL A 37 -9.61 13.81 12.32
C VAL A 37 -8.62 14.43 11.37
N VAL A 38 -8.32 13.73 10.29
CA VAL A 38 -7.35 14.15 9.28
C VAL A 38 -8.06 14.23 7.94
N PRO A 39 -8.13 15.41 7.29
CA PRO A 39 -8.59 15.49 5.92
C PRO A 39 -7.65 14.71 5.01
N LEU A 40 -8.23 13.92 4.10
CA LEU A 40 -7.48 13.24 3.06
C LEU A 40 -7.53 14.11 1.82
N VAL A 41 -6.40 14.71 1.46
CA VAL A 41 -6.22 15.43 0.20
C VAL A 41 -4.93 14.94 -0.42
N SER A 42 -5.02 14.38 -1.61
CA SER A 42 -3.86 13.80 -2.29
C SER A 42 -4.10 13.83 -3.81
N TYR A 43 -3.07 13.54 -4.59
CA TYR A 43 -3.19 13.43 -6.04
C TYR A 43 -2.33 12.28 -6.52
N ASN A 44 -2.82 11.50 -7.47
CA ASN A 44 -1.93 10.67 -8.28
C ASN A 44 -2.42 10.61 -9.72
N SER A 45 -1.51 10.40 -10.66
CA SER A 45 -1.86 10.37 -12.08
C SER A 45 -2.81 9.24 -12.47
N ASP A 46 -2.89 8.15 -11.69
CA ASP A 46 -3.75 6.99 -11.97
C ASP A 46 -5.22 7.25 -11.59
N LEU A 47 -5.45 7.91 -10.45
CA LEU A 47 -6.78 8.06 -9.82
C LEU A 47 -7.25 9.52 -9.77
N GLY A 48 -6.38 10.47 -10.11
CA GLY A 48 -6.64 11.90 -10.04
C GLY A 48 -6.60 12.46 -8.61
N PHE A 49 -7.40 13.50 -8.37
CA PHE A 49 -7.49 14.11 -7.04
C PHE A 49 -8.23 13.20 -6.08
N THR A 50 -7.65 12.95 -4.91
CA THR A 50 -8.27 12.23 -3.82
C THR A 50 -8.75 13.22 -2.77
N TYR A 51 -9.97 13.05 -2.29
CA TYR A 51 -10.58 13.85 -1.25
C TYR A 51 -11.38 12.98 -0.27
N GLY A 52 -11.48 13.41 0.98
CA GLY A 52 -12.20 12.69 2.02
C GLY A 52 -11.63 12.97 3.41
N GLY A 53 -11.75 12.00 4.30
CA GLY A 53 -11.24 12.12 5.67
C GLY A 53 -11.07 10.78 6.35
N VAL A 54 -10.17 10.76 7.33
CA VAL A 54 -10.02 9.67 8.29
C VAL A 54 -10.22 10.22 9.70
N ALA A 55 -11.04 9.56 10.49
CA ALA A 55 -11.18 9.82 11.92
C ALA A 55 -10.67 8.61 12.67
N GLY A 56 -9.86 8.82 13.70
CA GLY A 56 -9.30 7.76 14.54
C GLY A 56 -9.41 8.10 16.01
N ALA A 57 -9.56 7.07 16.84
CA ALA A 57 -9.52 7.17 18.29
C ALA A 57 -8.57 6.11 18.86
N TYR A 58 -7.74 6.52 19.81
CA TYR A 58 -6.84 5.68 20.60
C TYR A 58 -7.33 5.65 22.03
N LEU A 59 -7.58 4.45 22.56
CA LEU A 59 -8.00 4.23 23.95
C LEU A 59 -6.82 3.68 24.74
N TYR A 60 -6.43 4.39 25.79
CA TYR A 60 -5.29 4.08 26.65
C TYR A 60 -5.74 3.37 27.93
N SER A 61 -4.93 2.44 28.40
CA SER A 61 -5.14 1.76 29.68
C SER A 61 -3.80 1.38 30.31
N PRO A 62 -3.70 1.35 31.65
CA PRO A 62 -2.45 1.01 32.33
C PRO A 62 -1.92 -0.35 31.88
N GLY A 63 -0.61 -0.44 31.59
CA GLY A 63 0.05 -1.66 31.11
C GLY A 63 -0.06 -1.90 29.60
N TYR A 64 -0.71 -1.04 28.82
CA TYR A 64 -0.85 -1.18 27.36
C TYR A 64 -0.11 -0.07 26.62
N VAL A 65 1.04 -0.41 26.05
CA VAL A 65 1.83 0.46 25.15
C VAL A 65 1.76 -0.10 23.73
N PRO A 66 1.52 0.72 22.68
CA PRO A 66 1.31 2.19 22.72
C PRO A 66 -0.13 2.62 23.09
N TYR A 67 -1.11 1.74 22.95
CA TYR A 67 -2.52 1.94 23.33
C TYR A 67 -3.16 0.57 23.55
N ARG A 68 -4.33 0.53 24.20
CA ARG A 68 -5.09 -0.72 24.37
C ARG A 68 -5.92 -1.04 23.14
N HIS A 69 -6.59 -0.03 22.60
CA HIS A 69 -7.42 -0.16 21.40
C HIS A 69 -7.24 1.06 20.50
N ALA A 70 -7.27 0.85 19.20
CA ALA A 70 -7.43 1.92 18.23
C ALA A 70 -8.57 1.58 17.28
N ILE A 71 -9.42 2.57 16.99
CA ILE A 71 -10.50 2.48 16.02
C ILE A 71 -10.28 3.58 14.99
N ALA A 72 -10.44 3.28 13.70
CA ALA A 72 -10.36 4.28 12.65
C ALA A 72 -11.44 4.07 11.60
N ILE A 73 -12.07 5.15 11.17
CA ILE A 73 -13.02 5.17 10.06
C ILE A 73 -12.49 6.08 8.96
N GLN A 74 -12.63 5.67 7.71
CA GLN A 74 -12.25 6.46 6.56
C GLN A 74 -13.40 6.53 5.57
N ALA A 75 -13.60 7.72 5.00
CA ALA A 75 -14.32 7.91 3.76
C ALA A 75 -13.39 8.56 2.74
N MET A 76 -13.15 7.91 1.60
CA MET A 76 -12.26 8.40 0.56
C MET A 76 -12.90 8.28 -0.83
N PHE A 77 -12.75 9.34 -1.61
CA PHE A 77 -13.22 9.46 -2.99
C PHE A 77 -12.09 10.00 -3.87
N THR A 78 -12.20 9.74 -5.18
CA THR A 78 -11.27 10.25 -6.18
C THR A 78 -12.02 10.87 -7.36
N SER A 79 -11.38 11.82 -8.05
CA SER A 79 -11.96 12.48 -9.22
C SER A 79 -12.15 11.55 -10.42
N ARG A 80 -11.52 10.37 -10.44
CA ARG A 80 -11.72 9.32 -11.45
C ARG A 80 -12.69 8.21 -10.99
N GLY A 81 -13.47 8.46 -9.95
CA GLY A 81 -14.60 7.59 -9.57
C GLY A 81 -14.22 6.33 -8.79
N GLN A 82 -13.00 6.26 -8.24
CA GLN A 82 -12.71 5.31 -7.17
C GLN A 82 -13.20 5.85 -5.82
N GLN A 83 -13.74 4.96 -4.99
CA GLN A 83 -13.99 5.19 -3.58
C GLN A 83 -13.47 4.02 -2.72
N ASN A 84 -13.07 4.33 -1.50
CA ASN A 84 -12.62 3.36 -0.51
C ASN A 84 -13.02 3.82 0.90
N HIS A 85 -13.92 3.08 1.52
CA HIS A 85 -14.43 3.36 2.85
C HIS A 85 -14.10 2.18 3.77
N TYR A 86 -13.57 2.46 4.96
CA TYR A 86 -13.27 1.38 5.90
C TYR A 86 -13.60 1.76 7.34
N LEU A 87 -13.85 0.71 8.13
CA LEU A 87 -13.77 0.73 9.60
C LEU A 87 -12.66 -0.24 9.99
N ARG A 88 -11.70 0.23 10.77
CA ARG A 88 -10.55 -0.55 11.26
C ARG A 88 -10.57 -0.57 12.77
N TYR A 89 -10.24 -1.72 13.34
CA TYR A 89 -9.91 -1.90 14.74
C TYR A 89 -8.52 -2.52 14.88
N ASP A 90 -7.77 -2.06 15.88
CA ASP A 90 -6.45 -2.57 16.24
C ASP A 90 -6.34 -2.70 17.76
N GLY A 91 -5.98 -3.89 18.24
CA GLY A 91 -5.70 -4.16 19.64
C GLY A 91 -4.33 -4.82 19.76
N PRO A 92 -3.25 -4.06 20.08
CA PRO A 92 -1.87 -4.57 20.11
C PRO A 92 -1.65 -5.75 21.06
N ARG A 93 -2.43 -5.83 22.14
CA ARG A 93 -2.43 -6.92 23.13
C ARG A 93 -3.88 -7.24 23.49
N LEU A 94 -4.57 -8.03 22.68
CA LEU A 94 -5.98 -8.35 22.91
C LEU A 94 -6.18 -9.79 23.43
N ILE A 95 -5.47 -10.76 22.85
CA ILE A 95 -5.50 -12.16 23.26
C ILE A 95 -4.13 -12.50 23.84
N GLY A 96 -3.94 -12.17 25.12
CA GLY A 96 -2.61 -12.16 25.73
C GLY A 96 -1.65 -11.21 24.97
N PRO A 97 -0.44 -11.65 24.58
CA PRO A 97 0.51 -10.82 23.85
C PRO A 97 0.16 -10.66 22.35
N MET A 98 -0.92 -11.29 21.87
CA MET A 98 -1.27 -11.25 20.45
C MET A 98 -2.02 -9.96 20.09
N ARG A 99 -1.61 -9.37 18.97
CA ARG A 99 -2.26 -8.25 18.31
C ARG A 99 -3.42 -8.75 17.44
N LEU A 100 -4.61 -8.22 17.65
CA LEU A 100 -5.76 -8.41 16.77
C LEU A 100 -5.95 -7.18 15.89
N GLU A 101 -6.02 -7.41 14.58
CA GLU A 101 -6.35 -6.40 13.58
C GLU A 101 -7.64 -6.83 12.86
N LEU A 102 -8.58 -5.90 12.72
CA LEU A 102 -9.83 -6.10 11.99
C LEU A 102 -10.06 -4.94 11.04
N ARG A 103 -10.60 -5.21 9.86
CA ARG A 103 -11.05 -4.16 8.94
C ARG A 103 -12.28 -4.62 8.16
N LEU A 104 -13.31 -3.79 8.18
CA LEU A 104 -14.41 -3.82 7.24
C LEU A 104 -14.13 -2.79 6.16
N GLU A 105 -14.33 -3.13 4.90
CA GLU A 105 -14.02 -2.25 3.78
C GLU A 105 -15.07 -2.36 2.68
N TYR A 106 -15.36 -1.23 2.05
CA TYR A 106 -16.05 -1.18 0.78
C TYR A 106 -15.24 -0.35 -0.21
N ARG A 107 -14.87 -0.98 -1.32
CA ARG A 107 -14.17 -0.36 -2.44
C ARG A 107 -15.04 -0.43 -3.69
N ARG A 108 -15.06 0.65 -4.45
CA ARG A 108 -15.69 0.69 -5.78
C ARG A 108 -14.81 1.46 -6.74
N GLU A 109 -14.68 0.97 -7.96
CA GLU A 109 -13.96 1.58 -9.07
C GLU A 109 -14.90 1.62 -10.28
N LEU A 110 -15.12 2.82 -10.84
CA LEU A 110 -15.88 2.96 -12.09
C LEU A 110 -15.04 2.56 -13.32
N LEU A 111 -13.72 2.75 -13.24
CA LEU A 111 -12.74 2.40 -14.25
C LEU A 111 -11.60 1.63 -13.57
N SER A 112 -11.83 0.35 -13.33
CA SER A 112 -10.81 -0.57 -12.84
C SER A 112 -10.03 -1.13 -14.03
N PRO A 113 -8.70 -0.99 -14.06
CA PRO A 113 -7.90 -1.35 -15.23
C PRO A 113 -7.81 -2.86 -15.45
N PHE A 114 -7.93 -3.28 -16.70
CA PHE A 114 -7.63 -4.63 -17.17
C PHE A 114 -7.04 -4.56 -18.59
N TYR A 115 -5.75 -4.87 -18.69
CA TYR A 115 -4.97 -4.83 -19.93
C TYR A 115 -4.74 -6.21 -20.56
N GLY A 116 -5.39 -7.26 -20.01
CA GLY A 116 -5.11 -8.65 -20.34
C GLY A 116 -3.98 -9.26 -19.50
N ALA A 117 -3.84 -10.57 -19.61
CA ALA A 117 -2.88 -11.36 -18.86
C ALA A 117 -1.45 -11.28 -19.45
N GLY A 118 -0.45 -11.32 -18.58
CA GLY A 118 0.95 -11.46 -18.94
C GLY A 118 1.71 -10.15 -19.12
N ASN A 119 2.99 -10.30 -19.45
CA ASN A 119 3.98 -9.22 -19.45
C ASN A 119 4.00 -8.37 -20.73
N VAL A 120 3.32 -8.82 -21.78
CA VAL A 120 3.26 -8.12 -23.09
C VAL A 120 1.84 -7.75 -23.48
N SER A 121 0.93 -7.70 -22.51
CA SER A 121 -0.50 -7.48 -22.72
C SER A 121 -0.79 -6.06 -23.22
N ALA A 122 -1.88 -5.89 -24.00
CA ALA A 122 -2.34 -4.60 -24.53
C ALA A 122 -1.25 -3.74 -25.22
N GLN A 123 -0.51 -4.29 -26.19
CA GLN A 123 0.54 -3.57 -26.92
C GLN A 123 0.01 -2.35 -27.69
N ASP A 124 -1.30 -2.28 -27.93
CA ASP A 124 -2.00 -1.17 -28.57
C ASP A 124 -2.42 -0.06 -27.59
N PHE A 125 -2.22 -0.24 -26.28
CA PHE A 125 -2.50 0.81 -25.30
C PHE A 125 -1.58 2.02 -25.51
N ARG A 126 -2.17 3.22 -25.57
CA ARG A 126 -1.48 4.49 -25.81
C ARG A 126 -1.56 5.48 -24.64
N GLY A 127 -1.85 4.99 -23.43
CA GLY A 127 -1.84 5.80 -22.20
C GLY A 127 -3.17 6.47 -21.85
N ASN A 128 -4.24 6.26 -22.64
CA ASN A 128 -5.57 6.79 -22.29
C ASN A 128 -6.29 5.84 -21.33
N GLU A 129 -6.11 6.08 -20.03
CA GLU A 129 -6.67 5.30 -18.92
C GLU A 129 -8.20 5.39 -18.81
N ASN A 130 -8.85 6.30 -19.54
CA ASN A 130 -10.31 6.45 -19.53
C ASN A 130 -11.01 5.60 -20.60
N GLN A 131 -10.25 4.89 -21.45
CA GLN A 131 -10.84 4.03 -22.47
C GLN A 131 -11.52 2.83 -21.84
N GLU A 132 -12.81 2.64 -22.13
CA GLU A 132 -13.59 1.48 -21.70
C GLU A 132 -12.94 0.15 -22.13
N ARG A 133 -12.22 0.16 -23.27
CA ARG A 133 -11.48 -1.01 -23.76
C ARG A 133 -10.56 -1.64 -22.72
N PHE A 134 -9.94 -0.84 -21.86
CA PHE A 134 -8.98 -1.32 -20.86
C PHE A 134 -9.51 -1.24 -19.44
N ASN A 135 -10.82 -1.14 -19.27
CA ASN A 135 -11.44 -0.94 -17.98
C ASN A 135 -12.67 -1.83 -17.76
N TYR A 136 -13.07 -1.92 -16.50
CA TYR A 136 -14.34 -2.51 -16.07
C TYR A 136 -14.80 -1.87 -14.76
N LYS A 137 -16.08 -2.00 -14.42
CA LYS A 137 -16.62 -1.55 -13.14
C LYS A 137 -16.42 -2.64 -12.09
N LYS A 138 -15.87 -2.26 -10.94
CA LYS A 138 -15.61 -3.15 -9.81
C LYS A 138 -16.25 -2.63 -8.53
N GLY A 139 -16.97 -3.49 -7.82
CA GLY A 139 -17.42 -3.25 -6.45
C GLY A 139 -16.93 -4.37 -5.54
N SER A 140 -16.47 -4.07 -4.34
CA SER A 140 -15.94 -5.11 -3.46
C SER A 140 -16.09 -4.76 -1.98
N PRO A 141 -17.27 -4.99 -1.37
CA PRO A 141 -17.36 -5.09 0.07
C PRO A 141 -16.53 -6.29 0.56
N GLY A 142 -15.94 -6.16 1.72
CA GLY A 142 -15.16 -7.22 2.32
C GLY A 142 -14.77 -6.93 3.76
N ALA A 143 -14.17 -7.92 4.38
CA ALA A 143 -13.63 -7.85 5.72
C ALA A 143 -12.36 -8.66 5.80
N TRP A 144 -11.44 -8.27 6.66
CA TRP A 144 -10.33 -9.13 7.04
C TRP A 144 -10.01 -9.00 8.52
N MET A 145 -9.48 -10.10 9.04
CA MET A 145 -8.98 -10.24 10.40
C MET A 145 -7.57 -10.80 10.36
N ARG A 146 -6.71 -10.34 11.26
CA ARG A 146 -5.37 -10.89 11.45
C ARG A 146 -5.02 -10.95 12.93
N LEU A 147 -4.47 -12.08 13.33
CA LEU A 147 -3.84 -12.29 14.63
C LEU A 147 -2.34 -12.36 14.42
N ARG A 148 -1.59 -11.50 15.10
CA ARG A 148 -0.12 -11.41 15.00
C ARG A 148 0.52 -11.45 16.38
N GLY A 149 1.65 -12.12 16.51
CA GLY A 149 2.38 -12.21 17.77
C GLY A 149 3.88 -12.32 17.59
N ARG A 150 4.62 -12.27 18.70
CA ARG A 150 6.06 -12.52 18.77
C ARG A 150 6.31 -13.76 19.63
N PRO A 151 6.43 -14.96 19.03
CA PRO A 151 6.46 -16.21 19.79
C PRO A 151 7.69 -16.35 20.71
N LEU A 152 8.75 -15.58 20.45
CA LEU A 152 10.01 -15.62 21.19
C LEU A 152 10.19 -14.42 22.14
N GLY A 153 9.11 -13.69 22.45
CA GLY A 153 9.11 -12.55 23.38
C GLY A 153 8.94 -11.20 22.68
N GLU A 154 8.48 -10.18 23.42
CA GLU A 154 8.06 -8.88 22.86
C GLU A 154 9.18 -8.10 22.15
N SER A 155 10.45 -8.32 22.51
CA SER A 155 11.62 -7.67 21.92
C SER A 155 12.24 -8.45 20.75
N HIS A 156 11.82 -9.70 20.53
CA HIS A 156 12.41 -10.54 19.49
C HIS A 156 11.93 -10.10 18.09
N PRO A 157 12.81 -10.04 17.07
CA PRO A 157 12.44 -9.57 15.72
C PRO A 157 11.44 -10.49 15.00
N LEU A 158 11.43 -11.78 15.33
CA LEU A 158 10.50 -12.76 14.77
C LEU A 158 9.04 -12.45 15.19
N GLN A 159 8.22 -12.18 14.19
CA GLN A 159 6.77 -12.10 14.27
C GLN A 159 6.14 -13.22 13.45
N THR A 160 4.98 -13.70 13.90
CA THR A 160 4.16 -14.65 13.14
C THR A 160 2.73 -14.15 13.10
N TYR A 161 1.99 -14.51 12.05
CA TYR A 161 0.59 -14.15 11.97
C TYR A 161 -0.23 -15.21 11.23
N VAL A 162 -1.52 -15.22 11.57
CA VAL A 162 -2.57 -15.90 10.81
C VAL A 162 -3.67 -14.89 10.51
N GLY A 163 -4.30 -14.99 9.34
CA GLY A 163 -5.35 -14.07 8.95
C GLY A 163 -6.40 -14.73 8.08
N TYR A 164 -7.59 -14.16 8.12
CA TYR A 164 -8.71 -14.52 7.25
C TYR A 164 -9.23 -13.26 6.57
N ALA A 165 -9.37 -13.32 5.24
CA ALA A 165 -9.92 -12.23 4.44
C ALA A 165 -11.07 -12.75 3.60
N TRP A 166 -12.21 -12.06 3.63
CA TRP A 166 -13.36 -12.35 2.79
C TRP A 166 -13.72 -11.11 1.99
N ARG A 167 -14.03 -11.29 0.71
CA ARG A 167 -14.40 -10.21 -0.20
C ARG A 167 -15.43 -10.72 -1.20
N TYR A 168 -16.45 -9.93 -1.49
CA TYR A 168 -17.40 -10.22 -2.56
C TYR A 168 -17.14 -9.29 -3.73
N THR A 169 -16.53 -9.79 -4.80
CA THR A 169 -16.19 -8.97 -5.96
C THR A 169 -17.34 -8.93 -6.96
N GLN A 170 -17.85 -7.75 -7.24
CA GLN A 170 -18.81 -7.46 -8.30
C GLN A 170 -18.05 -6.96 -9.52
N VAL A 171 -18.32 -7.54 -10.68
CA VAL A 171 -17.69 -7.19 -11.95
C VAL A 171 -18.78 -6.80 -12.94
N SER A 172 -18.62 -5.67 -13.61
CA SER A 172 -19.46 -5.26 -14.74
C SER A 172 -18.55 -4.79 -15.87
N THR A 173 -18.62 -5.47 -17.02
CA THR A 173 -17.81 -5.20 -18.20
C THR A 173 -18.42 -4.07 -19.04
N PHE A 174 -17.59 -3.40 -19.83
CA PHE A 174 -18.07 -2.62 -20.97
C PHE A 174 -18.13 -3.54 -22.20
N GLU A 175 -19.02 -3.26 -23.14
CA GLU A 175 -19.28 -4.15 -24.28
C GLU A 175 -18.02 -4.39 -25.12
N SER A 176 -17.27 -3.33 -25.41
CA SER A 176 -16.00 -3.33 -26.17
C SER A 176 -14.74 -3.46 -25.30
N SER A 177 -14.89 -3.94 -24.05
CA SER A 177 -13.75 -4.13 -23.15
C SER A 177 -12.93 -5.37 -23.51
N MET A 178 -11.62 -5.29 -23.30
CA MET A 178 -10.75 -6.47 -23.38
C MET A 178 -11.18 -7.55 -22.38
N LEU A 179 -11.80 -7.16 -21.26
CA LEU A 179 -12.36 -8.12 -20.29
C LEU A 179 -13.54 -8.90 -20.87
N SER A 180 -14.47 -8.26 -21.60
CA SER A 180 -15.61 -8.93 -22.24
C SER A 180 -15.17 -9.81 -23.42
N GLU A 181 -14.07 -9.48 -24.09
CA GLU A 181 -13.46 -10.29 -25.15
C GLU A 181 -12.76 -11.53 -24.59
N LEU A 182 -11.84 -11.35 -23.62
CA LEU A 182 -10.99 -12.44 -23.10
C LEU A 182 -11.72 -13.39 -22.15
N LYS A 183 -12.75 -12.92 -21.45
CA LYS A 183 -13.57 -13.70 -20.50
C LYS A 183 -12.76 -14.62 -19.56
N PRO A 184 -11.75 -14.07 -18.84
CA PRO A 184 -10.94 -14.88 -17.94
C PRO A 184 -11.76 -15.41 -16.77
N VAL A 185 -11.23 -16.44 -16.11
CA VAL A 185 -11.73 -16.92 -14.81
C VAL A 185 -11.89 -15.71 -13.87
N GLY A 186 -13.05 -15.61 -13.22
CA GLY A 186 -13.37 -14.49 -12.35
C GLY A 186 -14.27 -13.42 -12.96
N ILE A 187 -14.58 -13.46 -14.26
CA ILE A 187 -15.40 -12.44 -14.94
C ILE A 187 -16.79 -12.26 -14.31
N GLU A 188 -17.38 -13.33 -13.78
CA GLU A 188 -18.68 -13.26 -13.09
C GLU A 188 -18.60 -12.62 -11.70
N GLY A 189 -17.39 -12.38 -11.18
CA GLY A 189 -17.19 -12.00 -9.80
C GLY A 189 -17.58 -13.10 -8.81
N GLY A 190 -17.91 -12.72 -7.59
CA GLY A 190 -18.29 -13.63 -6.50
C GLY A 190 -17.37 -13.55 -5.29
N PRO A 191 -17.61 -14.41 -4.28
CA PRO A 191 -16.87 -14.40 -3.03
C PRO A 191 -15.48 -15.00 -3.17
N THR A 192 -14.49 -14.33 -2.60
CA THR A 192 -13.15 -14.86 -2.32
C THR A 192 -12.93 -14.85 -0.82
N GLY A 193 -12.83 -16.04 -0.22
CA GLY A 193 -12.36 -16.22 1.14
C GLY A 193 -10.93 -16.77 1.14
N GLN A 194 -10.02 -16.13 1.84
CA GLN A 194 -8.61 -16.50 1.93
C GLN A 194 -8.22 -16.71 3.39
N VAL A 195 -7.59 -17.83 3.69
CA VAL A 195 -6.83 -18.03 4.92
C VAL A 195 -5.36 -17.80 4.61
N SER A 196 -4.66 -17.07 5.47
CA SER A 196 -3.25 -16.74 5.32
C SER A 196 -2.48 -17.02 6.59
N ALA A 197 -1.21 -17.37 6.42
CA ALA A 197 -0.25 -17.50 7.51
C ALA A 197 1.10 -16.95 7.04
N GLY A 198 1.86 -16.35 7.95
CA GLY A 198 3.17 -15.83 7.60
C GLY A 198 4.09 -15.65 8.78
N VAL A 199 5.37 -15.53 8.45
CA VAL A 199 6.47 -15.24 9.37
C VAL A 199 7.17 -14.00 8.88
N MET A 200 7.61 -13.17 9.82
CA MET A 200 8.29 -11.91 9.54
C MET A 200 9.46 -11.73 10.49
N TRP A 201 10.59 -11.29 9.96
CA TRP A 201 11.76 -10.89 10.73
C TRP A 201 11.91 -9.37 10.61
N ASP A 202 11.56 -8.62 11.66
CA ASP A 202 11.57 -7.15 11.65
C ASP A 202 12.69 -6.61 12.56
N THR A 203 13.69 -6.00 11.94
CA THR A 203 14.87 -5.41 12.59
C THR A 203 14.95 -3.90 12.37
N ARG A 204 13.87 -3.29 11.86
CA ARG A 204 13.85 -1.84 11.62
C ARG A 204 13.99 -1.08 12.93
N ASP A 205 14.69 0.03 12.85
CA ASP A 205 14.79 1.00 13.94
C ASP A 205 13.49 1.80 14.15
N ASN A 206 12.73 2.05 13.08
CA ASN A 206 11.42 2.70 13.14
C ASN A 206 10.44 2.07 12.12
N GLU A 207 9.20 1.82 12.54
CA GLU A 207 8.19 1.20 11.66
C GLU A 207 7.69 2.15 10.55
N SER A 208 7.66 3.45 10.80
CA SER A 208 7.08 4.47 9.90
C SER A 208 8.13 5.23 9.06
N ASP A 209 9.30 5.50 9.64
CA ASP A 209 10.42 6.21 8.99
C ASP A 209 11.75 5.49 9.25
N PRO A 210 11.91 4.24 8.76
CA PRO A 210 13.12 3.45 8.98
C PRO A 210 14.33 4.05 8.27
N VAL A 211 15.47 4.07 8.97
CA VAL A 211 16.77 4.44 8.36
C VAL A 211 17.78 3.30 8.44
N ARG A 212 17.56 2.29 9.29
CA ARG A 212 18.40 1.08 9.40
C ARG A 212 17.56 -0.18 9.56
N GLY A 213 18.16 -1.32 9.21
CA GLY A 213 17.58 -2.65 9.43
C GLY A 213 16.71 -3.09 8.25
N GLY A 214 15.74 -3.97 8.51
CA GLY A 214 14.88 -4.49 7.47
C GLY A 214 13.69 -5.29 7.95
N VAL A 215 12.86 -5.69 6.99
CA VAL A 215 11.73 -6.60 7.18
C VAL A 215 11.76 -7.67 6.12
N GLU A 216 11.86 -8.91 6.55
CA GLU A 216 11.76 -10.07 5.68
C GLU A 216 10.46 -10.80 6.03
N GLU A 217 9.62 -11.06 5.03
CA GLU A 217 8.33 -11.68 5.21
C GLU A 217 8.16 -12.82 4.22
N LEU A 218 7.82 -14.00 4.73
CA LEU A 218 7.30 -15.11 3.95
C LEU A 218 5.85 -15.36 4.36
N SER A 219 4.94 -15.36 3.39
CA SER A 219 3.53 -15.63 3.63
C SER A 219 2.97 -16.61 2.62
N VAL A 220 1.98 -17.37 3.08
CA VAL A 220 1.19 -18.28 2.26
C VAL A 220 -0.28 -17.91 2.40
N ARG A 221 -1.05 -18.09 1.33
CA ARG A 221 -2.50 -17.93 1.32
C ARG A 221 -3.16 -19.08 0.58
N VAL A 222 -4.32 -19.50 1.06
CA VAL A 222 -5.15 -20.54 0.43
C VAL A 222 -6.59 -20.07 0.35
N SER A 223 -7.26 -20.45 -0.73
CA SER A 223 -8.64 -20.11 -1.02
C SER A 223 -9.34 -21.33 -1.60
N GLY A 224 -10.57 -21.58 -1.18
CA GLY A 224 -11.41 -22.63 -1.73
C GLY A 224 -12.78 -22.67 -1.07
N THR A 225 -13.57 -23.70 -1.36
CA THR A 225 -14.93 -23.83 -0.85
C THR A 225 -14.98 -23.81 0.68
N ALA A 226 -14.03 -24.46 1.35
CA ALA A 226 -13.93 -24.50 2.82
C ALA A 226 -13.68 -23.12 3.46
N THR A 227 -13.12 -22.16 2.70
CA THR A 227 -12.92 -20.79 3.16
C THR A 227 -14.06 -19.86 2.72
N GLY A 228 -15.16 -20.39 2.17
CA GLY A 228 -16.26 -19.60 1.62
C GLY A 228 -15.91 -18.91 0.30
N SER A 229 -14.89 -19.40 -0.42
CA SER A 229 -14.49 -18.91 -1.73
C SER A 229 -15.19 -19.65 -2.86
N ARG A 230 -15.51 -18.93 -3.93
CA ARG A 230 -15.91 -19.51 -5.23
C ARG A 230 -14.73 -20.13 -5.98
N TYR A 231 -13.53 -19.63 -5.72
CA TYR A 231 -12.32 -19.95 -6.49
C TYR A 231 -11.34 -20.76 -5.64
N GLN A 232 -10.67 -21.73 -6.26
CA GLN A 232 -9.72 -22.63 -5.59
C GLN A 232 -8.29 -22.33 -6.01
N TYR A 233 -7.55 -21.62 -5.17
CA TYR A 233 -6.16 -21.26 -5.45
C TYR A 233 -5.31 -21.16 -4.19
N GLY A 234 -4.00 -21.28 -4.39
CA GLY A 234 -2.97 -21.01 -3.39
C GLY A 234 -2.09 -19.84 -3.82
N GLY A 235 -1.36 -19.26 -2.87
CA GLY A 235 -0.38 -18.23 -3.14
C GLY A 235 0.76 -18.22 -2.14
N ILE A 236 1.93 -17.82 -2.59
CA ILE A 236 3.13 -17.62 -1.77
C ILE A 236 3.67 -16.22 -2.07
N THR A 237 4.00 -15.46 -1.03
CA THR A 237 4.61 -14.15 -1.15
C THR A 237 5.88 -14.08 -0.32
N LEU A 238 6.96 -13.62 -0.94
CA LEU A 238 8.18 -13.18 -0.28
C LEU A 238 8.27 -11.67 -0.42
N SER A 239 8.43 -10.94 0.69
CA SER A 239 8.68 -9.50 0.69
C SER A 239 9.89 -9.20 1.55
N GLU A 240 10.84 -8.45 1.01
CA GLU A 240 12.00 -7.95 1.71
C GLU A 240 12.01 -6.41 1.64
N LYS A 241 12.38 -5.77 2.74
CA LYS A 241 12.74 -4.35 2.81
C LYS A 241 14.06 -4.21 3.54
N ARG A 242 14.99 -3.44 3.01
CA ARG A 242 16.29 -3.15 3.64
C ARG A 242 16.61 -1.67 3.61
N PHE A 243 17.21 -1.18 4.69
CA PHE A 243 17.56 0.22 4.88
C PHE A 243 19.01 0.32 5.38
N TRP A 244 19.83 1.06 4.63
CA TRP A 244 21.23 1.33 4.96
C TRP A 244 21.45 2.83 5.09
N GLN A 245 21.74 3.29 6.31
CA GLN A 245 22.09 4.69 6.55
C GLN A 245 23.59 4.92 6.31
N PHE A 246 23.91 5.88 5.43
CA PHE A 246 25.25 6.37 5.17
C PHE A 246 25.41 7.80 5.72
N GLY A 247 26.32 7.97 6.68
CA GLY A 247 26.43 9.22 7.43
C GLY A 247 25.16 9.54 8.21
N SER A 248 24.84 10.82 8.38
CA SER A 248 23.66 11.28 9.13
C SER A 248 22.45 11.62 8.28
N ARG A 249 22.62 11.69 6.94
CA ARG A 249 21.61 12.28 6.04
C ARG A 249 21.18 11.41 4.86
N VAL A 250 21.92 10.35 4.53
CA VAL A 250 21.66 9.54 3.34
C VAL A 250 21.19 8.15 3.76
N VAL A 251 20.12 7.67 3.13
CA VAL A 251 19.60 6.32 3.32
C VAL A 251 19.39 5.69 1.96
N LEU A 252 19.99 4.52 1.74
CA LEU A 252 19.60 3.63 0.64
C LEU A 252 18.50 2.73 1.17
N ALA A 253 17.31 2.81 0.57
CA ALA A 253 16.17 1.96 0.90
C ALA A 253 15.86 1.06 -0.29
N GLN A 254 15.67 -0.23 -0.03
CA GLN A 254 15.35 -1.21 -1.06
C GLN A 254 14.17 -2.06 -0.62
N ARG A 255 13.28 -2.36 -1.57
CA ARG A 255 12.21 -3.35 -1.42
C ARG A 255 12.29 -4.35 -2.56
N LEU A 256 12.04 -5.61 -2.26
CA LEU A 256 11.83 -6.69 -3.22
C LEU A 256 10.54 -7.41 -2.84
N THR A 257 9.69 -7.70 -3.81
CA THR A 257 8.48 -8.50 -3.60
C THR A 257 8.33 -9.52 -4.72
N LEU A 258 8.18 -10.79 -4.35
CA LEU A 258 7.86 -11.90 -5.22
C LEU A 258 6.51 -12.48 -4.77
N ASP A 259 5.59 -12.69 -5.69
CA ASP A 259 4.27 -13.25 -5.41
C ASP A 259 3.89 -14.24 -6.50
N ALA A 260 3.59 -15.48 -6.11
CA ALA A 260 3.18 -16.54 -7.02
C ALA A 260 1.81 -17.09 -6.61
N LEU A 261 0.92 -17.23 -7.59
CA LEU A 261 -0.44 -17.73 -7.45
C LEU A 261 -0.64 -19.00 -8.29
N PHE A 262 -1.30 -20.01 -7.73
CA PHE A 262 -1.47 -21.34 -8.32
C PHE A 262 -2.93 -21.81 -8.24
N GLY A 263 -3.41 -22.54 -9.23
CA GLY A 263 -4.78 -23.05 -9.30
C GLY A 263 -5.73 -22.14 -10.07
N GLU A 264 -7.01 -22.18 -9.72
CA GLU A 264 -8.07 -21.38 -10.33
C GLU A 264 -8.06 -19.95 -9.76
N VAL A 265 -7.14 -19.14 -10.26
CA VAL A 265 -6.93 -17.76 -9.78
C VAL A 265 -7.83 -16.81 -10.57
N PRO A 266 -8.80 -16.12 -9.95
CA PRO A 266 -9.63 -15.16 -10.66
C PRO A 266 -8.81 -13.93 -11.07
N PHE A 267 -9.14 -13.33 -12.22
CA PHE A 267 -8.33 -12.29 -12.84
C PHE A 267 -8.07 -11.05 -11.96
N PHE A 268 -9.00 -10.73 -11.07
CA PHE A 268 -8.89 -9.60 -10.16
C PHE A 268 -7.90 -9.84 -9.00
N GLU A 269 -7.33 -11.04 -8.87
CA GLU A 269 -6.22 -11.37 -7.97
C GLU A 269 -4.85 -11.30 -8.66
N TRP A 270 -4.79 -11.30 -10.00
CA TRP A 270 -3.54 -11.16 -10.77
C TRP A 270 -2.83 -9.82 -10.58
N VAL A 271 -3.51 -8.87 -9.95
CA VAL A 271 -3.02 -7.51 -9.67
C VAL A 271 -2.85 -7.24 -8.17
N ASN A 272 -2.89 -8.28 -7.32
CA ASN A 272 -2.66 -8.14 -5.88
C ASN A 272 -1.46 -9.01 -5.45
N THR A 273 -0.67 -8.52 -4.50
CA THR A 273 0.28 -9.36 -3.76
C THR A 273 -0.30 -9.79 -2.41
N GLY A 274 0.24 -10.87 -1.83
CA GLY A 274 -0.05 -11.26 -0.45
C GLY A 274 0.78 -10.51 0.58
N GLY A 275 0.97 -11.13 1.74
CA GLY A 275 1.66 -10.57 2.90
C GLY A 275 0.78 -9.73 3.83
N VAL A 276 1.41 -9.16 4.86
CA VAL A 276 0.79 -8.26 5.84
C VAL A 276 0.31 -6.98 5.17
N SER A 277 1.06 -6.49 4.19
CA SER A 277 0.73 -5.33 3.38
C SER A 277 0.49 -5.76 1.94
N VAL A 278 -0.79 -5.87 1.57
CA VAL A 278 -1.19 -6.10 0.17
C VAL A 278 -0.78 -4.89 -0.66
N SER A 279 0.00 -5.14 -1.71
CA SER A 279 0.32 -4.15 -2.74
C SER A 279 -0.51 -4.43 -3.99
N GLU A 280 -0.73 -3.38 -4.78
CA GLU A 280 -1.21 -3.54 -6.14
C GLU A 280 -0.07 -4.09 -7.02
N GLY A 281 -0.44 -4.71 -8.15
CA GLY A 281 0.45 -5.39 -9.09
C GLY A 281 1.37 -4.44 -9.82
N ILE A 282 1.95 -4.84 -10.95
CA ILE A 282 2.99 -4.04 -11.61
C ILE A 282 2.40 -2.78 -12.25
N GLY A 283 2.92 -1.63 -11.82
CA GLY A 283 2.51 -0.30 -12.25
C GLY A 283 1.66 0.44 -11.21
N GLY A 284 1.74 1.77 -11.22
CA GLY A 284 1.10 2.65 -10.25
C GLY A 284 1.98 3.00 -9.05
N MET A 285 1.37 3.63 -8.05
CA MET A 285 2.11 4.32 -6.99
C MET A 285 2.71 3.42 -5.89
N SER A 286 2.31 2.14 -5.86
CA SER A 286 2.64 1.17 -4.81
C SER A 286 3.59 0.09 -5.27
N SER A 287 3.94 0.03 -6.56
CA SER A 287 4.86 -0.95 -7.16
C SER A 287 5.87 -0.25 -8.08
N VAL A 288 5.61 -0.11 -9.37
CA VAL A 288 6.50 0.53 -10.35
C VAL A 288 5.96 1.90 -10.74
N ARG A 289 6.52 2.96 -10.15
CA ARG A 289 6.08 4.33 -10.43
C ARG A 289 6.46 4.74 -11.84
N GLY A 290 5.60 5.54 -12.49
CA GLY A 290 5.81 5.97 -13.87
C GLY A 290 5.09 5.09 -14.91
N ILE A 291 4.74 3.86 -14.54
CA ILE A 291 3.86 2.97 -15.31
C ILE A 291 2.43 3.10 -14.78
N GLU A 292 1.43 2.95 -15.66
CA GLU A 292 0.01 2.99 -15.29
C GLU A 292 -0.33 1.91 -14.25
N ARG A 293 -1.25 2.24 -13.35
CA ARG A 293 -1.74 1.31 -12.33
C ARG A 293 -2.21 -0.01 -12.92
N ASN A 294 -1.72 -1.12 -12.36
CA ASN A 294 -2.04 -2.49 -12.78
C ASN A 294 -1.81 -2.76 -14.27
N ARG A 295 -0.82 -2.10 -14.88
CA ARG A 295 -0.54 -2.23 -16.32
C ARG A 295 -0.26 -3.66 -16.74
N PHE A 296 0.38 -4.44 -15.88
CA PHE A 296 0.68 -5.85 -16.13
C PHE A 296 0.13 -6.71 -15.01
N ALA A 297 -0.56 -7.79 -15.39
CA ALA A 297 -1.27 -8.67 -14.47
C ALA A 297 -0.87 -10.13 -14.73
N GLY A 298 -0.55 -10.88 -13.68
CA GLY A 298 -0.20 -12.29 -13.82
C GLY A 298 -0.20 -13.07 -12.51
N ASN A 299 -0.09 -14.39 -12.65
CA ASN A 299 0.00 -15.32 -11.55
C ASN A 299 1.28 -15.11 -10.75
N VAL A 300 2.41 -14.93 -11.45
CA VAL A 300 3.70 -14.63 -10.84
C VAL A 300 4.01 -13.16 -11.06
N LYS A 301 4.45 -12.47 -10.00
CA LYS A 301 4.81 -11.05 -10.01
C LYS A 301 6.12 -10.89 -9.27
N ALA A 302 7.03 -10.12 -9.84
CA ALA A 302 8.25 -9.72 -9.17
C ALA A 302 8.43 -8.21 -9.37
N PHE A 303 8.71 -7.47 -8.30
CA PHE A 303 9.15 -6.09 -8.42
C PHE A 303 10.18 -5.73 -7.37
N SER A 304 11.03 -4.77 -7.71
CA SER A 304 11.97 -4.15 -6.80
C SER A 304 11.90 -2.64 -6.89
N ASN A 305 12.12 -1.99 -5.75
CA ASN A 305 12.14 -0.55 -5.61
C ASN A 305 13.40 -0.16 -4.87
N THR A 306 14.19 0.72 -5.46
CA THR A 306 15.39 1.25 -4.85
C THR A 306 15.27 2.76 -4.75
N GLU A 307 15.38 3.30 -3.54
CA GLU A 307 15.31 4.72 -3.24
C GLU A 307 16.60 5.19 -2.56
N LEU A 308 17.23 6.22 -3.12
CA LEU A 308 18.25 7.01 -2.44
C LEU A 308 17.56 8.21 -1.79
N ARG A 309 17.44 8.18 -0.46
CA ARG A 309 16.77 9.21 0.34
C ARG A 309 17.81 10.13 0.98
N VAL A 310 17.61 11.44 0.85
CA VAL A 310 18.51 12.47 1.40
C VAL A 310 17.72 13.42 2.29
N ARG A 311 18.09 13.51 3.58
CA ARG A 311 17.61 14.55 4.50
C ARG A 311 18.44 15.81 4.28
N ALA A 312 17.81 16.84 3.72
CA ALA A 312 18.49 18.05 3.28
C ALA A 312 18.61 19.07 4.41
N PHE A 313 17.46 19.54 4.93
CA PHE A 313 17.40 20.63 5.90
C PHE A 313 16.33 20.38 6.96
N ASP A 314 16.64 20.85 8.17
CA ASP A 314 15.73 20.86 9.31
C ASP A 314 15.37 22.30 9.63
N PHE A 315 14.09 22.55 9.90
CA PHE A 315 13.60 23.87 10.30
C PHE A 315 12.43 23.75 11.26
N ASN A 316 12.12 24.83 11.98
CA ASN A 316 10.98 24.89 12.88
C ASN A 316 9.77 25.51 12.16
N LEU A 317 8.63 24.83 12.23
CA LEU A 317 7.37 25.29 11.68
C LEU A 317 6.29 25.20 12.76
N PHE A 318 5.66 26.33 13.08
CA PHE A 318 4.69 26.46 14.18
C PHE A 318 5.19 25.86 15.51
N GLY A 319 6.48 26.09 15.83
CA GLY A 319 7.11 25.60 17.06
C GLY A 319 7.48 24.11 17.05
N ALA A 320 7.31 23.39 15.93
CA ALA A 320 7.68 21.99 15.81
C ALA A 320 8.81 21.76 14.79
N PRO A 321 9.75 20.83 15.05
CA PRO A 321 10.79 20.47 14.10
C PRO A 321 10.19 19.71 12.91
N VAL A 322 10.56 20.16 11.71
CA VAL A 322 10.20 19.56 10.42
C VAL A 322 11.49 19.34 9.64
N TYR A 323 11.61 18.19 8.99
CA TYR A 323 12.68 17.94 8.04
C TYR A 323 12.16 17.97 6.61
N THR A 324 13.01 18.44 5.71
CA THR A 324 12.82 18.33 4.27
C THR A 324 13.93 17.48 3.66
N GLY A 325 13.57 16.78 2.60
CA GLY A 325 14.50 15.91 1.90
C GLY A 325 14.07 15.62 0.48
N GLY A 326 14.95 14.93 -0.22
CA GLY A 326 14.72 14.42 -1.57
C GLY A 326 14.84 12.92 -1.63
N VAL A 327 14.24 12.33 -2.67
CA VAL A 327 14.42 10.93 -3.03
C VAL A 327 14.73 10.86 -4.53
N ALA A 328 15.68 10.03 -4.93
CA ALA A 328 15.80 9.55 -6.30
C ALA A 328 15.54 8.04 -6.30
N PHE A 329 14.84 7.52 -7.31
CA PHE A 329 14.45 6.12 -7.30
C PHE A 329 14.46 5.45 -8.67
N VAL A 330 14.66 4.14 -8.63
CA VAL A 330 14.46 3.20 -9.73
C VAL A 330 13.58 2.07 -9.24
N ASP A 331 12.51 1.83 -9.98
CA ASP A 331 11.56 0.76 -9.78
C ASP A 331 11.62 -0.17 -10.99
N VAL A 332 11.50 -1.48 -10.77
CA VAL A 332 11.44 -2.47 -11.86
C VAL A 332 10.41 -3.53 -11.52
N GLY A 333 9.67 -4.00 -12.52
CA GLY A 333 8.64 -5.00 -12.32
C GLY A 333 8.47 -5.93 -13.51
N ARG A 334 8.00 -7.14 -13.24
CA ARG A 334 7.68 -8.14 -14.25
C ARG A 334 6.56 -9.05 -13.76
N VAL A 335 5.76 -9.52 -14.70
CA VAL A 335 4.75 -10.56 -14.45
C VAL A 335 5.00 -11.78 -15.32
N TRP A 336 4.45 -12.90 -14.90
CA TRP A 336 4.31 -14.09 -15.73
C TRP A 336 2.92 -14.68 -15.56
N HIS A 337 2.36 -15.20 -16.64
CA HIS A 337 1.05 -15.82 -16.64
C HIS A 337 1.07 -17.15 -17.42
N PRO A 338 0.49 -18.23 -16.89
CA PRO A 338 0.43 -19.52 -17.59
C PRO A 338 -0.30 -19.41 -18.94
N GLY A 339 0.20 -20.10 -19.97
CA GLY A 339 -0.48 -20.19 -21.26
C GLY A 339 -0.43 -18.92 -22.12
N VAL A 340 0.33 -17.89 -21.74
CA VAL A 340 0.59 -16.71 -22.58
C VAL A 340 2.10 -16.52 -22.78
N THR A 341 2.48 -15.83 -23.86
CA THR A 341 3.89 -15.51 -24.13
C THR A 341 4.28 -14.24 -23.39
N ASP A 342 5.10 -14.34 -22.35
CA ASP A 342 5.56 -13.19 -21.53
C ASP A 342 6.84 -12.50 -22.06
N GLY A 343 7.24 -12.81 -23.29
CA GLY A 343 8.50 -12.35 -23.85
C GLY A 343 9.73 -12.97 -23.17
N PRO A 344 10.95 -12.51 -23.50
CA PRO A 344 12.18 -13.03 -22.92
C PRO A 344 12.27 -12.70 -21.43
N TRP A 345 13.00 -13.53 -20.66
CA TRP A 345 13.05 -13.43 -19.19
C TRP A 345 13.61 -12.09 -18.68
N TRP A 346 14.44 -11.41 -19.48
CA TRP A 346 15.04 -10.11 -19.16
C TRP A 346 14.15 -8.90 -19.47
N MET A 347 12.94 -9.08 -20.03
CA MET A 347 12.02 -7.98 -20.32
C MET A 347 11.35 -7.48 -19.02
N LEU A 348 12.10 -6.69 -18.26
CA LEU A 348 11.62 -5.98 -17.08
C LEU A 348 11.00 -4.64 -17.50
N HIS A 349 9.99 -4.20 -16.77
CA HIS A 349 9.35 -2.89 -16.96
C HIS A 349 9.88 -1.89 -15.91
N PRO A 350 10.74 -0.94 -16.31
CA PRO A 350 11.32 0.02 -15.40
C PRO A 350 10.46 1.28 -15.21
N GLY A 351 10.65 1.91 -14.06
CA GLY A 351 10.19 3.25 -13.72
C GLY A 351 11.31 4.00 -13.03
N VAL A 352 11.52 5.27 -13.38
CA VAL A 352 12.57 6.10 -12.76
C VAL A 352 11.98 7.42 -12.30
N GLY A 353 12.54 8.03 -11.26
CA GLY A 353 12.02 9.30 -10.82
C GLY A 353 12.74 9.92 -9.64
N ALA A 354 12.17 11.04 -9.20
CA ALA A 354 12.63 11.79 -8.06
C ALA A 354 11.46 12.41 -7.31
N GLY A 355 11.68 12.72 -6.04
CA GLY A 355 10.62 13.23 -5.18
C GLY A 355 11.15 14.12 -4.06
N LEU A 356 10.22 14.83 -3.44
CA LEU A 356 10.45 15.66 -2.27
C LEU A 356 9.71 15.06 -1.08
N ARG A 357 10.27 15.25 0.12
CA ARG A 357 9.69 14.84 1.39
C ARG A 357 9.64 16.05 2.32
N VAL A 358 8.49 16.22 2.97
CA VAL A 358 8.33 17.12 4.12
C VAL A 358 7.81 16.25 5.24
N ALA A 359 8.51 16.22 6.36
CA ALA A 359 8.21 15.24 7.40
C ALA A 359 8.31 15.83 8.81
N ARG A 360 7.39 15.40 9.66
CA ARG A 360 7.34 15.72 11.08
C ARG A 360 7.06 14.45 11.85
N ARG A 361 8.01 14.03 12.69
CA ARG A 361 7.92 12.74 13.42
C ARG A 361 7.59 11.62 12.40
N ALA A 362 6.54 10.84 12.64
CA ALA A 362 6.09 9.77 11.74
C ALA A 362 5.25 10.25 10.55
N ALA A 363 4.86 11.54 10.49
CA ALA A 363 4.04 12.06 9.41
C ALA A 363 4.94 12.56 8.26
N VAL A 364 4.90 11.87 7.13
CA VAL A 364 5.63 12.24 5.91
C VAL A 364 4.62 12.66 4.85
N VAL A 365 4.80 13.83 4.26
CA VAL A 365 4.16 14.22 3.00
C VAL A 365 5.17 14.02 1.89
N ARG A 366 4.79 13.28 0.85
CA ARG A 366 5.63 13.01 -0.31
C ARG A 366 5.05 13.60 -1.58
N PHE A 367 5.93 14.14 -2.40
CA PHE A 367 5.73 14.39 -3.81
C PHE A 367 6.70 13.49 -4.58
N ASP A 368 6.25 12.73 -5.57
CA ASP A 368 7.08 11.93 -6.47
C ASP A 368 6.70 12.28 -7.91
N TRP A 369 7.69 12.62 -8.73
CA TRP A 369 7.61 12.59 -10.19
C TRP A 369 8.28 11.31 -10.67
N ALA A 370 7.64 10.61 -11.59
CA ALA A 370 8.14 9.37 -12.18
C ALA A 370 7.94 9.35 -13.69
N MET A 371 8.77 8.60 -14.39
CA MET A 371 8.70 8.38 -15.82
C MET A 371 8.91 6.90 -16.13
N SER A 372 8.12 6.34 -17.04
CA SER A 372 8.40 5.04 -17.66
C SER A 372 9.40 5.22 -18.81
N PRO A 373 10.62 4.67 -18.76
CA PRO A 373 11.57 4.72 -19.86
C PRO A 373 11.08 4.05 -21.15
N GLU A 374 10.14 3.10 -21.05
CA GLU A 374 9.59 2.37 -22.20
C GLU A 374 8.63 3.22 -23.02
N THR A 375 7.86 4.08 -22.36
CA THR A 375 6.78 4.86 -22.99
C THR A 375 7.03 6.37 -22.94
N LEU A 376 8.05 6.80 -22.22
CA LEU A 376 8.37 8.20 -21.88
C LEU A 376 7.22 8.95 -21.20
N ARG A 377 6.21 8.24 -20.68
CA ARG A 377 5.09 8.86 -19.98
C ARG A 377 5.47 9.23 -18.56
N HIS A 378 4.99 10.39 -18.14
CA HIS A 378 5.25 10.96 -16.82
C HIS A 378 4.05 10.77 -15.90
N ARG A 379 4.32 10.53 -14.62
CA ARG A 379 3.31 10.41 -13.56
C ARG A 379 3.75 11.20 -12.34
N VAL A 380 2.78 11.73 -11.61
CA VAL A 380 2.98 12.52 -10.39
C VAL A 380 2.15 11.90 -9.27
N TYR A 381 2.74 11.85 -8.08
CA TYR A 381 2.13 11.31 -6.87
C TYR A 381 2.35 12.28 -5.71
N ILE A 382 1.28 12.70 -5.07
CA ILE A 382 1.26 13.47 -3.83
C ILE A 382 0.50 12.63 -2.82
N ASN A 383 1.17 12.14 -1.78
CA ASN A 383 0.55 11.26 -0.79
C ASN A 383 1.26 11.33 0.57
N PHE A 384 0.77 10.60 1.55
CA PHE A 384 1.35 10.49 2.90
C PHE A 384 2.18 9.21 3.04
N GLY A 385 3.19 9.26 3.90
CA GLY A 385 4.15 8.18 4.14
C GLY A 385 5.24 8.07 3.07
N HIS A 386 6.25 7.26 3.35
CA HIS A 386 7.14 6.75 2.30
C HIS A 386 6.41 5.76 1.39
N MET A 387 7.03 5.38 0.28
CA MET A 387 6.44 4.36 -0.58
C MET A 387 6.38 2.98 0.11
N PHE A 388 7.41 2.63 0.87
CA PHE A 388 7.55 1.38 1.58
C PHE A 388 8.39 1.49 2.83
#